data_AF-A0AA37PAS1-F1
#
_entry.id   AF-A0AA37PAS1-F1
#
_cell.length_a   1.000
_cell.length_b   1.000
_cell.length_c   1.000
_cell.angle_alpha   90.00
_cell.angle_beta   90.00
_cell.angle_gamma   90.00
#
_symmetry.space_group_name_H-M   'P 1'
#
loop_
_entity.id
_entity.type
_entity.pdbx_description
1 polymer ?
#
loop_
_entity_poly.entity_id
_entity_poly.type
_entity_poly.pdbx_seq_one_letter_code
_entity_poly.pdbx_strand_id
1 'polypeptide(L)'
;MQSVQRQFGKLMSKSPGDNAKIAAVLHDYEDADRLLGKIIENTKTLRDAWVAMATSQWAIVKEYEGLYDPIIGASEGHTRPGIATPQLQLDRTFKLSGAYSDLKDELIGEVTAIDSQVIRPATEAREFIQPLRKTIKKRENKRLDYEKSQDKVKKLQKKTGRTPKEEAQLSKVEFEMSCASEEFEVADAHLRDALPPSLKPYLP
;
A
#
# COMPACT_ATOMS: atom_id res chain seq x y z
N MET A 1 -24.28 -0.93 49.34
CA MET A 1 -23.44 -0.61 48.16
C MET A 1 -22.83 -1.88 47.54
N GLN A 2 -23.64 -2.88 47.15
CA GLN A 2 -23.17 -4.12 46.51
C GLN A 2 -23.79 -4.37 45.12
N SER A 3 -24.64 -3.46 44.63
CA SER A 3 -25.34 -3.60 43.35
C SER A 3 -24.55 -3.11 42.13
N VAL A 4 -23.53 -2.27 42.33
CA VAL A 4 -22.73 -1.70 41.22
C VAL A 4 -21.70 -2.73 40.70
N GLN A 5 -21.14 -3.57 41.56
CA GLN A 5 -20.14 -4.59 41.19
C GLN A 5 -20.68 -5.67 40.21
N ARG A 6 -22.00 -5.91 40.20
CA ARG A 6 -22.62 -6.96 39.36
C ARG A 6 -22.92 -6.54 37.93
N GLN A 7 -22.97 -5.25 37.62
CA GLN A 7 -23.17 -4.78 36.24
C GLN A 7 -21.86 -4.74 35.43
N PHE A 8 -20.72 -4.51 36.09
CA PHE A 8 -19.40 -4.57 35.44
C PHE A 8 -19.02 -5.96 34.91
N GLY A 9 -19.57 -7.03 35.49
CA GLY A 9 -19.32 -8.39 35.01
C GLY A 9 -19.98 -8.73 33.66
N LYS A 10 -21.04 -8.01 33.26
CA LYS A 10 -21.73 -8.22 31.97
C LYS A 10 -21.08 -7.48 30.81
N LEU A 11 -20.23 -6.48 31.08
CA LEU A 11 -19.43 -5.77 30.08
C LEU A 11 -18.10 -6.49 29.77
N MET A 12 -17.69 -7.44 30.62
CA MET A 12 -16.40 -8.13 30.55
C MET A 12 -16.34 -9.32 29.57
N SER A 13 -17.30 -9.47 28.68
CA SER A 13 -17.20 -10.47 27.61
C SER A 13 -17.94 -10.02 26.34
N LYS A 14 -17.36 -9.08 25.59
CA LYS A 14 -17.42 -9.23 24.13
C LYS A 14 -16.83 -10.61 23.84
N SER A 15 -17.59 -11.44 23.12
CA SER A 15 -17.22 -12.84 22.90
C SER A 15 -15.81 -12.91 22.32
N PRO A 16 -14.96 -13.88 22.71
CA PRO A 16 -13.65 -14.10 22.07
C PRO A 16 -13.72 -14.12 20.53
N GLY A 17 -14.87 -14.52 19.97
CA GLY A 17 -15.16 -14.48 18.54
C GLY A 17 -15.22 -13.08 17.91
N ASP A 18 -15.61 -12.04 18.65
CA ASP A 18 -15.74 -10.68 18.11
C ASP A 18 -14.37 -10.02 17.94
N ASN A 19 -13.46 -10.26 18.90
CA ASN A 19 -12.07 -9.82 18.79
C ASN A 19 -11.33 -10.53 17.66
N ALA A 20 -11.60 -11.83 17.45
CA ALA A 20 -11.02 -12.59 16.35
C ALA A 20 -11.47 -12.08 14.96
N LYS A 21 -12.76 -11.72 14.82
CA LYS A 21 -13.30 -11.14 13.58
C LYS A 21 -12.70 -9.77 13.27
N ILE A 22 -12.58 -8.90 14.27
CA ILE A 22 -11.93 -7.60 14.09
C ILE A 22 -10.46 -7.81 13.70
N ALA A 23 -9.74 -8.71 14.36
CA ALA A 23 -8.36 -9.03 14.01
C ALA A 23 -8.22 -9.54 12.57
N ALA A 24 -9.16 -10.35 12.07
CA ALA A 24 -9.18 -10.78 10.67
C ALA A 24 -9.39 -9.58 9.72
N VAL A 25 -10.35 -8.70 10.00
CA VAL A 25 -10.59 -7.49 9.17
C VAL A 25 -9.38 -6.55 9.17
N LEU A 26 -8.67 -6.45 10.30
CA LEU A 26 -7.41 -5.71 10.40
C LEU A 26 -6.31 -6.31 9.52
N HIS A 27 -6.18 -7.63 9.55
CA HIS A 27 -5.23 -8.35 8.72
C HIS A 27 -5.54 -8.17 7.23
N ASP A 28 -6.80 -8.36 6.84
CA ASP A 28 -7.27 -8.18 5.46
C ASP A 28 -7.04 -6.74 4.96
N TYR A 29 -7.22 -5.75 5.85
CA TYR A 29 -6.89 -4.36 5.56
C TYR A 29 -5.40 -4.15 5.25
N GLU A 30 -4.52 -4.66 6.12
CA GLU A 30 -3.07 -4.52 5.95
C GLU A 30 -2.59 -5.21 4.68
N ASP A 31 -3.16 -6.38 4.38
CA ASP A 31 -2.89 -7.10 3.15
C ASP A 31 -3.36 -6.32 1.91
N ALA A 32 -4.56 -5.73 1.95
CA ALA A 32 -5.07 -4.90 0.86
C ALA A 32 -4.16 -3.68 0.59
N ASP A 33 -3.75 -2.93 1.63
CA ASP A 33 -2.83 -1.78 1.46
C ASP A 33 -1.48 -2.21 0.88
N ARG A 34 -0.94 -3.34 1.38
CA ARG A 34 0.32 -3.90 0.89
C ARG A 34 0.22 -4.36 -0.56
N LEU A 35 -0.84 -5.07 -0.92
CA LEU A 35 -1.05 -5.60 -2.27
C LEU A 35 -1.29 -4.47 -3.28
N LEU A 36 -2.14 -3.49 -2.95
CA LEU A 36 -2.36 -2.31 -3.79
C LEU A 36 -1.06 -1.53 -3.99
N GLY A 37 -0.27 -1.35 -2.93
CA GLY A 37 1.05 -0.72 -3.01
C GLY A 37 1.98 -1.45 -4.00
N LYS A 38 2.06 -2.78 -3.89
CA LYS A 38 2.87 -3.61 -4.81
C LYS A 38 2.38 -3.56 -6.25
N ILE A 39 1.07 -3.57 -6.49
CA ILE A 39 0.51 -3.45 -7.84
C ILE A 39 0.92 -2.11 -8.44
N ILE A 40 0.72 -1.01 -7.71
CA ILE A 40 1.09 0.34 -8.18
C ILE A 40 2.58 0.41 -8.53
N GLU A 41 3.46 -0.09 -7.66
CA GLU A 41 4.91 -0.05 -7.87
C GLU A 41 5.34 -0.92 -9.06
N ASN A 42 4.97 -2.21 -9.05
CA ASN A 42 5.38 -3.16 -10.07
C ASN A 42 4.87 -2.75 -11.46
N THR A 43 3.64 -2.23 -11.54
CA THR A 43 3.04 -1.81 -12.80
C THR A 43 3.68 -0.52 -13.32
N LYS A 44 4.08 0.42 -12.46
CA LYS A 44 4.90 1.58 -12.87
C LYS A 44 6.25 1.14 -13.41
N THR A 45 6.95 0.26 -12.70
CA THR A 45 8.24 -0.27 -13.15
C THR A 45 8.10 -1.01 -14.48
N LEU A 46 7.05 -1.81 -14.66
CA LEU A 46 6.77 -2.50 -15.92
C LEU A 46 6.60 -1.50 -17.07
N ARG A 47 5.75 -0.48 -16.88
CA ARG A 47 5.52 0.57 -17.88
C ARG A 47 6.83 1.28 -18.25
N ASP A 48 7.59 1.72 -17.26
CA ASP A 48 8.84 2.45 -17.47
C ASP A 48 9.88 1.57 -18.18
N ALA A 49 9.93 0.27 -17.87
CA ALA A 49 10.81 -0.69 -18.54
C ALA A 49 10.43 -0.90 -20.01
N TRP A 50 9.14 -0.94 -20.34
CA TRP A 50 8.68 -1.02 -21.74
C TRP A 50 9.04 0.23 -22.53
N VAL A 51 8.82 1.42 -21.96
CA VAL A 51 9.21 2.69 -22.58
C VAL A 51 10.72 2.74 -22.83
N ALA A 52 11.52 2.34 -21.83
CA ALA A 52 12.97 2.28 -21.96
C ALA A 52 13.39 1.31 -23.07
N MET A 53 12.82 0.10 -23.10
CA MET A 53 13.13 -0.90 -24.11
C MET A 53 12.78 -0.43 -25.53
N ALA A 54 11.58 0.11 -25.75
CA ALA A 54 11.16 0.62 -27.06
C ALA A 54 12.07 1.77 -27.53
N THR A 55 12.43 2.68 -26.61
CA THR A 55 13.35 3.79 -26.90
C THR A 55 14.75 3.29 -27.24
N SER A 56 15.29 2.33 -26.49
CA SER A 56 16.60 1.74 -26.77
C SER A 56 16.63 0.97 -28.10
N GLN A 57 15.58 0.21 -28.40
CA GLN A 57 15.46 -0.50 -29.69
C GLN A 57 15.45 0.47 -30.87
N TRP A 58 14.66 1.55 -30.78
CA TRP A 58 14.65 2.59 -31.81
C TRP A 58 16.02 3.30 -31.94
N ALA A 59 16.66 3.62 -30.82
CA ALA A 59 17.99 4.25 -30.82
C ALA A 59 19.05 3.38 -31.52
N ILE A 60 19.07 2.06 -31.27
CA ILE A 60 19.99 1.14 -31.96
C ILE A 60 19.78 1.18 -33.48
N VAL A 61 18.53 1.20 -33.93
CA VAL A 61 18.21 1.26 -35.36
C VAL A 61 18.59 2.63 -35.95
N LYS A 62 18.49 3.71 -35.18
CA LYS A 62 18.98 5.04 -35.59
C LYS A 62 20.50 5.08 -35.77
N GLU A 63 21.24 4.45 -34.86
CA GLU A 63 22.70 4.30 -35.04
C GLU A 63 23.02 3.44 -36.28
N TYR A 64 22.27 2.36 -36.51
CA TYR A 64 22.43 1.53 -37.71
C TYR A 64 22.13 2.32 -38.99
N GLU A 65 21.09 3.15 -39.01
CA GLU A 65 20.81 4.08 -40.11
C GLU A 65 22.00 5.03 -40.34
N GLY A 66 22.54 5.61 -39.27
CA GLY A 66 23.70 6.51 -39.34
C GLY A 66 24.98 5.87 -39.89
N LEU A 67 25.19 4.56 -39.68
CA LEU A 67 26.33 3.84 -40.27
C LEU A 67 26.29 3.76 -41.80
N TYR A 68 25.10 3.79 -42.38
CA TYR A 68 24.91 3.70 -43.83
C TYR A 68 24.74 5.08 -44.47
N ASP A 69 24.52 6.13 -43.68
CA ASP A 69 24.36 7.50 -44.17
C ASP A 69 25.64 7.97 -44.92
N PRO A 70 25.53 8.61 -46.09
CA PRO A 70 26.70 9.02 -46.85
C PRO A 70 27.56 10.02 -46.07
N ILE A 71 28.84 9.70 -45.88
CA ILE A 71 29.79 10.60 -45.22
C ILE A 71 30.13 11.78 -46.14
N ILE A 72 29.59 12.95 -45.82
CA ILE A 72 29.85 14.19 -46.56
C ILE A 72 31.36 14.55 -46.43
N GLY A 73 32.03 14.76 -47.55
CA GLY A 73 33.46 15.16 -47.58
C GLY A 73 34.47 14.01 -47.51
N ALA A 74 34.04 12.74 -47.48
CA ALA A 74 34.94 11.58 -47.40
C ALA A 74 35.93 11.45 -48.58
N SER A 75 35.68 12.13 -49.70
CA SER A 75 36.57 12.16 -50.88
C SER A 75 37.61 13.29 -50.85
N GLU A 76 37.46 14.28 -49.98
CA GLU A 76 38.42 15.41 -49.89
C GLU A 76 39.61 14.99 -49.02
N GLY A 77 40.83 15.06 -49.57
CA GLY A 77 42.08 14.81 -48.84
C GLY A 77 42.46 13.35 -48.56
N HIS A 78 41.68 12.36 -49.01
CA HIS A 78 41.95 10.94 -48.78
C HIS A 78 42.61 10.26 -50.00
N THR A 79 43.60 9.39 -49.77
CA THR A 79 44.31 8.64 -50.83
C THR A 79 43.43 7.57 -51.51
N ARG A 80 42.27 7.25 -50.93
CA ARG A 80 41.29 6.30 -51.48
C ARG A 80 40.00 7.05 -51.83
N PRO A 81 39.41 6.83 -53.01
CA PRO A 81 38.12 7.39 -53.34
C PRO A 81 37.05 6.81 -52.41
N GLY A 82 36.21 7.68 -51.84
CA GLY A 82 35.04 7.26 -51.09
C GLY A 82 34.08 6.47 -51.99
N ILE A 83 33.59 5.33 -51.51
CA ILE A 83 32.56 4.54 -52.19
C ILE A 83 31.22 4.89 -51.54
N ALA A 84 30.26 5.33 -52.35
CA ALA A 84 28.92 5.62 -51.87
C ALA A 84 28.24 4.34 -51.36
N THR A 85 27.48 4.45 -50.28
CA THR A 85 26.60 3.38 -49.81
C THR A 85 25.63 2.98 -50.92
N PRO A 86 25.49 1.69 -51.27
CA PRO A 86 24.57 1.31 -52.32
C PRO A 86 23.10 1.56 -51.92
N GLN A 87 22.29 1.99 -52.89
CA GLN A 87 20.92 2.45 -52.65
C GLN A 87 20.04 1.42 -51.94
N LEU A 88 20.19 0.13 -52.26
CA LEU A 88 19.42 -0.94 -51.65
C LEU A 88 19.64 -1.03 -50.14
N GLN A 89 20.86 -0.77 -49.66
CA GLN A 89 21.21 -0.79 -48.25
C GLN A 89 20.62 0.44 -47.52
N LEU A 90 20.72 1.62 -48.14
CA LEU A 90 20.08 2.86 -47.65
C LEU A 90 18.57 2.69 -47.51
N ASP A 91 17.91 2.18 -48.55
CA ASP A 91 16.45 2.00 -48.53
C ASP A 91 16.01 1.01 -47.42
N ARG A 92 16.83 -0.01 -47.15
CA ARG A 92 16.55 -0.99 -46.08
C ARG A 92 16.73 -0.38 -44.70
N THR A 93 17.77 0.41 -44.46
CA THR A 93 18.01 1.05 -43.16
C THR A 93 16.96 2.11 -42.87
N PHE A 94 16.56 2.92 -43.86
CA PHE A 94 15.47 3.89 -43.70
C PHE A 94 14.12 3.22 -43.39
N LYS A 95 13.78 2.13 -44.11
CA LYS A 95 12.54 1.37 -43.84
C LYS A 95 12.54 0.75 -42.45
N LEU A 96 13.67 0.18 -42.02
CA LEU A 96 13.81 -0.38 -40.68
C LEU A 96 13.64 0.69 -39.60
N SER A 97 14.27 1.85 -39.79
CA SER A 97 14.17 3.00 -38.88
C SER A 97 12.76 3.54 -38.75
N GLY A 98 12.04 3.68 -39.88
CA GLY A 98 10.63 4.04 -39.89
C GLY A 98 9.78 3.03 -39.12
N ALA A 99 9.93 1.73 -39.42
CA ALA A 99 9.17 0.67 -38.74
C ALA A 99 9.41 0.64 -37.23
N TYR A 100 10.64 0.85 -36.77
CA TYR A 100 10.94 0.93 -35.32
C TYR A 100 10.46 2.24 -34.68
N SER A 101 10.36 3.33 -35.45
CA SER A 101 9.77 4.58 -34.96
C SER A 101 8.29 4.40 -34.70
N ASP A 102 7.57 3.84 -35.69
CA ASP A 102 6.14 3.58 -35.58
C ASP A 102 5.85 2.58 -34.44
N LEU A 103 6.63 1.50 -34.35
CA LEU A 103 6.52 0.52 -33.28
C LEU A 103 6.75 1.14 -31.89
N LYS A 104 7.74 2.04 -31.75
CA LYS A 104 8.01 2.73 -30.50
C LYS A 104 6.82 3.61 -30.10
N ASP A 105 6.27 4.37 -31.03
CA ASP A 105 5.14 5.26 -30.77
C ASP A 105 3.86 4.48 -30.41
N GLU A 106 3.59 3.38 -31.11
CA GLU A 106 2.48 2.47 -30.81
C GLU A 106 2.63 1.84 -29.41
N LEU A 107 3.80 1.27 -29.11
CA LEU A 107 4.07 0.65 -27.80
C LEU A 107 3.98 1.66 -26.66
N ILE A 108 4.52 2.87 -26.83
CA ILE A 108 4.39 3.92 -25.81
C ILE A 108 2.92 4.29 -25.60
N GLY A 109 2.12 4.39 -26.66
CA GLY A 109 0.68 4.64 -26.56
C GLY A 109 -0.05 3.59 -25.72
N GLU A 110 0.14 2.31 -26.07
CA GLU A 110 -0.47 1.17 -25.37
C GLU A 110 -0.03 1.09 -23.90
N VAL A 111 1.28 1.23 -23.66
CA VAL A 111 1.86 1.15 -22.32
C VAL A 111 1.43 2.34 -21.45
N THR A 112 1.15 3.51 -22.04
CA THR A 112 0.56 4.65 -21.31
C THR A 112 -0.86 4.36 -20.85
N ALA A 113 -1.61 3.47 -21.51
CA ALA A 113 -2.96 3.11 -21.07
C ALA A 113 -2.97 2.45 -19.68
N ILE A 114 -1.86 1.80 -19.29
CA ILE A 114 -1.64 1.19 -17.97
C ILE A 114 -1.86 2.21 -16.84
N ASP A 115 -1.51 3.48 -17.05
CA ASP A 115 -1.73 4.53 -16.06
C ASP A 115 -3.21 4.69 -15.71
N SER A 116 -4.04 4.78 -16.74
CA SER A 116 -5.47 5.01 -16.59
C SER A 116 -6.24 3.77 -16.16
N GLN A 117 -5.78 2.58 -16.57
CA GLN A 117 -6.49 1.31 -16.39
C GLN A 117 -6.09 0.54 -15.13
N VAL A 118 -4.86 0.71 -14.64
CA VAL A 118 -4.34 -0.07 -13.49
C VAL A 118 -3.83 0.84 -12.39
N ILE A 119 -2.89 1.74 -12.70
CA ILE A 119 -2.20 2.55 -11.67
C ILE A 119 -3.18 3.49 -10.96
N ARG A 120 -3.99 4.24 -11.73
CA ARG A 120 -4.95 5.17 -11.15
C ARG A 120 -6.03 4.46 -10.32
N PRO A 121 -6.76 3.44 -10.82
CA PRO A 121 -7.73 2.71 -10.01
C PRO A 121 -7.15 2.09 -8.74
N ALA A 122 -5.94 1.52 -8.81
CA ALA A 122 -5.27 0.97 -7.64
C ALA A 122 -4.88 2.07 -6.62
N THR A 123 -4.46 3.25 -7.11
CA THR A 123 -4.14 4.40 -6.27
C THR A 123 -5.38 4.93 -5.56
N GLU A 124 -6.47 5.14 -6.30
CA GLU A 124 -7.75 5.59 -5.74
C GLU A 124 -8.28 4.59 -4.71
N ALA A 125 -8.28 3.29 -5.02
CA ALA A 125 -8.65 2.24 -4.07
C ALA A 125 -7.80 2.29 -2.80
N ARG A 126 -6.50 2.54 -2.94
CA ARG A 126 -5.58 2.66 -1.82
C ARG A 126 -5.85 3.92 -0.98
N GLU A 127 -6.22 5.03 -1.59
CA GLU A 127 -6.60 6.26 -0.90
C GLU A 127 -7.89 6.08 -0.09
N PHE A 128 -8.87 5.34 -0.63
CA PHE A 128 -10.11 5.04 0.10
C PHE A 128 -9.88 4.25 1.38
N ILE A 129 -8.86 3.38 1.42
CA ILE A 129 -8.56 2.58 2.62
C ILE A 129 -7.70 3.36 3.65
N GLN A 130 -6.90 4.35 3.24
CA GLN A 130 -6.00 5.08 4.16
C GLN A 130 -6.66 5.68 5.43
N PRO A 131 -7.86 6.30 5.37
CA PRO A 131 -8.52 6.81 6.57
C PRO A 131 -8.76 5.72 7.63
N LEU A 132 -9.10 4.50 7.18
CA LEU A 132 -9.35 3.36 8.06
C LEU A 132 -8.09 2.97 8.82
N ARG A 133 -6.89 3.11 8.24
CA ARG A 133 -5.59 2.89 8.93
C ARG A 133 -5.48 3.67 10.23
N LYS A 134 -5.85 4.95 10.21
CA LYS A 134 -5.75 5.84 11.37
C LYS A 134 -6.72 5.40 12.46
N THR A 135 -7.92 5.03 12.07
CA THR A 135 -8.95 4.53 12.99
C THR A 135 -8.55 3.20 13.63
N ILE A 136 -8.00 2.28 12.82
CA ILE A 136 -7.42 1.00 13.26
C ILE A 136 -6.33 1.24 14.30
N LYS A 137 -5.34 2.09 13.98
CA LYS A 137 -4.22 2.40 14.89
C LYS A 137 -4.69 3.01 16.21
N LYS A 138 -5.69 3.91 16.15
CA LYS A 138 -6.27 4.52 17.35
C LYS A 138 -6.94 3.47 18.24
N ARG A 139 -7.74 2.57 17.65
CA ARG A 139 -8.39 1.47 18.36
C ARG A 139 -7.37 0.54 19.00
N GLU A 140 -6.30 0.19 18.28
CA GLU A 140 -5.27 -0.71 18.77
C GLU A 140 -4.44 -0.12 19.92
N ASN A 141 -4.12 1.17 19.85
CA ASN A 141 -3.49 1.87 20.98
C ASN A 141 -4.37 1.82 22.24
N LYS A 142 -5.68 2.06 22.10
CA LYS A 142 -6.63 1.99 23.23
C LYS A 142 -6.80 0.58 23.77
N ARG A 143 -6.75 -0.45 22.91
CA ARG A 143 -6.71 -1.85 23.34
C ARG A 143 -5.51 -2.11 24.25
N LEU A 144 -4.31 -1.72 23.82
CA LEU A 144 -3.08 -1.90 24.59
C LEU A 144 -3.10 -1.14 25.93
N ASP A 145 -3.67 0.07 25.95
CA ASP A 145 -3.83 0.85 27.19
C ASP A 145 -4.78 0.15 28.17
N TYR A 146 -5.89 -0.39 27.67
CA TYR A 146 -6.82 -1.18 28.47
C TYR A 146 -6.19 -2.48 29.00
N GLU A 147 -5.48 -3.24 28.16
CA GLU A 147 -4.76 -4.46 28.57
C GLU A 147 -3.73 -4.17 29.68
N LYS A 148 -2.95 -3.08 29.54
CA LYS A 148 -2.00 -2.64 30.59
C LYS A 148 -2.70 -2.31 31.90
N SER A 149 -3.84 -1.62 31.85
CA SER A 149 -4.62 -1.27 33.04
C SER A 149 -5.23 -2.50 33.71
N GLN A 150 -5.72 -3.46 32.91
CA GLN A 150 -6.22 -4.74 33.40
C GLN A 150 -5.12 -5.54 34.13
N ASP A 151 -3.90 -5.55 33.60
CA ASP A 151 -2.76 -6.22 34.24
C ASP A 151 -2.34 -5.57 35.56
N LYS A 152 -2.42 -4.23 35.67
CA LYS A 152 -2.19 -3.52 36.94
C LYS A 152 -3.22 -3.91 38.00
N VAL A 153 -4.50 -3.94 37.63
CA VAL A 153 -5.60 -4.36 38.52
C VAL A 153 -5.38 -5.81 38.97
N LYS A 154 -5.14 -6.74 38.03
CA LYS A 154 -4.86 -8.16 38.35
C LYS A 154 -3.69 -8.32 39.31
N LYS A 155 -2.60 -7.56 39.13
CA LYS A 155 -1.43 -7.61 40.02
C LYS A 155 -1.76 -7.19 41.46
N LEU A 156 -2.54 -6.12 41.63
CA LEU A 156 -2.94 -5.65 42.96
C LEU A 156 -4.01 -6.56 43.60
N GLN A 157 -4.94 -7.09 42.81
CA GLN A 157 -5.96 -8.03 43.28
C GLN A 157 -5.35 -9.34 43.79
N LYS A 158 -4.25 -9.83 43.18
CA LYS A 158 -3.57 -11.06 43.62
C LYS A 158 -2.84 -10.94 44.96
N LYS A 159 -2.63 -9.73 45.49
CA LYS A 159 -2.00 -9.55 46.82
C LYS A 159 -2.96 -9.99 47.93
N THR A 160 -2.50 -10.90 48.77
CA THR A 160 -3.19 -11.34 50.00
C THR A 160 -2.78 -10.46 51.19
N GLY A 161 -3.73 -10.02 52.02
CA GLY A 161 -3.44 -9.17 53.19
C GLY A 161 -3.19 -7.69 52.86
N ARG A 162 -4.03 -7.09 52.01
CA ARG A 162 -3.86 -5.70 51.54
C ARG A 162 -4.01 -4.70 52.69
N THR A 163 -3.09 -3.73 52.75
CA THR A 163 -3.20 -2.60 53.68
C THR A 163 -4.27 -1.60 53.22
N PRO A 164 -4.80 -0.73 54.11
CA PRO A 164 -5.75 0.32 53.70
C PRO A 164 -5.22 1.24 52.58
N LYS A 165 -3.90 1.46 52.54
CA LYS A 165 -3.22 2.20 51.47
C LYS A 165 -3.26 1.45 50.13
N GLU A 166 -3.07 0.13 50.14
CA GLU A 166 -3.16 -0.71 48.94
C GLU A 166 -4.60 -0.87 48.46
N GLU A 167 -5.57 -0.88 49.37
CA GLU A 167 -6.99 -0.89 49.01
C GLU A 167 -7.41 0.43 48.33
N ALA A 168 -6.95 1.58 48.85
CA ALA A 168 -7.15 2.87 48.19
C ALA A 168 -6.46 2.93 46.81
N GLN A 169 -5.27 2.34 46.69
CA GLN A 169 -4.56 2.21 45.42
C GLN A 169 -5.31 1.29 44.43
N LEU A 170 -5.88 0.19 44.91
CA LEU A 170 -6.69 -0.72 44.10
C LEU A 170 -7.90 0.01 43.53
N SER A 171 -8.68 0.71 44.36
CA SER A 171 -9.82 1.52 43.91
C SER A 171 -9.43 2.54 42.84
N LYS A 172 -8.25 3.17 42.99
CA LYS A 172 -7.73 4.12 41.99
C LYS A 172 -7.44 3.43 40.65
N VAL A 173 -6.72 2.31 40.65
CA VAL A 173 -6.39 1.62 39.38
C VAL A 173 -7.59 0.95 38.74
N GLU A 174 -8.60 0.56 39.52
CA GLU A 174 -9.89 0.06 39.01
C GLU A 174 -10.67 1.17 38.30
N PHE A 175 -10.66 2.39 38.84
CA PHE A 175 -11.20 3.56 38.14
C PHE A 175 -10.44 3.86 36.85
N GLU A 176 -9.10 3.87 36.88
CA GLU A 176 -8.27 4.07 35.67
C GLU A 176 -8.55 3.00 34.60
N MET A 177 -8.73 1.73 35.00
CA MET A 177 -9.12 0.65 34.10
C MET A 177 -10.51 0.88 33.51
N SER A 178 -11.47 1.37 34.29
CA SER A 178 -12.82 1.71 33.81
C SER A 178 -12.76 2.80 32.74
N CYS A 179 -12.00 3.87 32.96
CA CYS A 179 -11.82 4.93 31.96
C CYS A 179 -11.17 4.38 30.68
N ALA A 180 -10.11 3.57 30.81
CA ALA A 180 -9.46 2.97 29.64
C ALA A 180 -10.39 2.02 28.87
N SER A 181 -11.31 1.32 29.55
CA SER A 181 -12.33 0.48 28.93
C SER A 181 -13.30 1.31 28.08
N GLU A 182 -13.80 2.41 28.63
CA GLU A 182 -14.72 3.32 27.93
C GLU A 182 -14.06 3.96 26.70
N GLU A 183 -12.82 4.42 26.84
CA GLU A 183 -12.05 4.97 25.71
C GLU A 183 -11.80 3.94 24.60
N PHE A 184 -11.56 2.68 24.97
CA PHE A 184 -11.44 1.57 24.03
C PHE A 184 -12.78 1.30 23.32
N GLU A 185 -13.89 1.25 24.06
CA GLU A 185 -15.22 1.02 23.48
C GLU A 185 -15.62 2.11 22.49
N VAL A 186 -15.34 3.37 22.79
CA VAL A 186 -15.55 4.49 21.87
C VAL A 186 -14.72 4.34 20.60
N ALA A 187 -13.44 3.95 20.73
CA ALA A 187 -12.58 3.73 19.57
C ALA A 187 -13.02 2.51 18.73
N ASP A 188 -13.50 1.46 19.38
CA ASP A 188 -13.99 0.23 18.76
C ASP A 188 -15.34 0.45 18.04
N ALA A 189 -16.23 1.27 18.59
CA ALA A 189 -17.46 1.71 17.93
C ALA A 189 -17.16 2.57 16.70
N HIS A 190 -16.27 3.56 16.83
CA HIS A 190 -15.85 4.40 15.71
C HIS A 190 -15.21 3.59 14.57
N LEU A 191 -14.47 2.53 14.88
CA LEU A 191 -13.95 1.61 13.86
C LEU A 191 -15.08 0.89 13.10
N ARG A 192 -16.12 0.40 13.80
CA ARG A 192 -17.28 -0.22 13.14
C ARG A 192 -18.01 0.73 12.21
N ASP A 193 -18.16 1.99 12.62
CA ASP A 193 -18.82 3.01 11.81
C ASP A 193 -18.02 3.39 10.56
N ALA A 194 -16.69 3.45 10.69
CA ALA A 194 -15.77 3.78 9.62
C ALA A 194 -15.56 2.64 8.61
N LEU A 195 -15.98 1.41 8.93
CA LEU A 195 -15.83 0.28 8.00
C LEU A 195 -16.81 0.41 6.82
N PRO A 196 -16.36 0.08 5.59
CA PRO A 196 -17.21 0.04 4.40
C PRO A 196 -18.47 -0.80 4.60
N PRO A 197 -19.62 -0.42 4.01
CA PRO A 197 -20.87 -1.17 4.12
C PRO A 197 -20.76 -2.64 3.73
N SER A 198 -19.87 -2.99 2.79
CA SER A 198 -19.60 -4.37 2.36
C SER A 198 -18.96 -5.25 3.45
N LEU A 199 -18.31 -4.64 4.46
CA LEU A 199 -17.67 -5.33 5.58
C LEU A 199 -18.54 -5.34 6.85
N LYS A 200 -19.60 -4.52 6.90
CA LYS A 200 -20.56 -4.47 8.02
C LYS A 200 -21.31 -5.78 8.30
N PRO A 201 -21.75 -6.59 7.31
CA PRO A 201 -22.46 -7.85 7.59
C PRO A 201 -21.64 -8.91 8.33
N TYR A 202 -20.32 -8.72 8.45
CA TYR A 202 -19.43 -9.62 9.17
C TYR A 202 -19.17 -9.19 10.63
N LEU A 203 -19.75 -8.07 11.06
CA LEU A 203 -19.66 -7.55 12.43
C LEU A 203 -21.04 -7.62 13.10
N PRO A 204 -21.14 -8.22 14.30
CA PRO A 204 -22.37 -8.20 15.09
C PRO A 204 -22.66 -6.82 15.69
#